data_AF-A0A1R1PIQ6-F1
#
_entry.id   AF-A0A1R1PIQ6-F1
#
_cell.length_a   1.000
_cell.length_b   1.000
_cell.length_c   1.000
_cell.angle_alpha   90.00
_cell.angle_beta   90.00
_cell.angle_gamma   90.00
#
_symmetry.space_group_name_H-M   'P 1'
#
loop_
_entity.id
_entity.type
_entity.pdbx_description
1 polymer ?
#
loop_
_entity_poly.entity_id
_entity_poly.type
_entity_poly.pdbx_seq_one_letter_code
_entity_poly.pdbx_strand_id
1 'polypeptide(L)' 'MSLRVEDLDAYGCSICEVEFERRPFTFMDHVVSRHPNMKTCPYRRCQQDFPTATQMAQHVLLDHHGYL' A
#
# COMPACT_ATOMS: atom_id res chain seq x y z
N MET A 1 15.06 16.25 -14.43
CA MET A 1 14.20 15.24 -15.10
C MET A 1 13.06 14.96 -14.15
N SER A 2 11.96 15.69 -14.31
CA SER A 2 10.77 15.52 -13.48
C SER A 2 9.98 14.37 -14.07
N LEU A 3 10.06 13.19 -13.44
CA LEU A 3 9.29 12.02 -13.86
C LEU A 3 7.80 12.36 -13.74
N ARG A 4 7.11 12.30 -14.88
CA ARG A 4 5.68 12.54 -15.00
C ARG A 4 4.94 11.43 -14.24
N VAL A 5 4.24 11.82 -13.19
CA VAL A 5 3.23 11.02 -12.49
C VAL A 5 1.95 10.99 -13.33
N GLU A 6 2.04 10.41 -14.52
CA GLU A 6 0.88 10.16 -15.37
C GLU A 6 0.78 8.63 -15.48
N ASP A 7 -0.39 8.09 -15.12
CA ASP A 7 -0.76 6.66 -15.04
C ASP A 7 -0.51 5.92 -13.70
N LEU A 8 -1.20 6.33 -12.63
CA LEU A 8 -1.40 5.48 -11.44
C LEU A 8 -2.49 4.43 -11.69
N ASP A 9 -2.35 3.60 -12.72
CA ASP A 9 -3.24 2.45 -12.96
C ASP A 9 -2.74 1.15 -12.30
N ALA A 10 -1.89 1.29 -11.29
CA ALA A 10 -1.29 0.20 -10.54
C ALA A 10 -1.29 0.49 -9.03
N TYR A 11 -1.33 -0.58 -8.25
CA TYR A 11 -1.06 -0.54 -6.81
C TYR A 11 0.41 -0.89 -6.58
N GLY A 12 1.04 -0.28 -5.58
CA GLY A 12 2.47 -0.38 -5.38
C GLY A 12 2.87 -0.48 -3.93
N CYS A 13 3.99 -1.13 -3.66
CA CYS A 13 4.63 -1.15 -2.35
C CYS A 13 6.07 -0.64 -2.51
N SER A 14 6.32 0.58 -2.09
CA SER A 14 7.60 1.30 -2.02
C SER A 14 8.58 0.70 -1.03
N ILE A 15 8.12 -0.18 -0.14
CA ILE A 15 8.97 -0.85 0.85
C ILE A 15 9.78 -1.96 0.20
N CYS A 16 9.15 -2.71 -0.70
CA CYS A 16 9.77 -3.80 -1.43
C CYS A 16 9.86 -3.52 -2.94
N GLU A 17 9.49 -2.31 -3.37
CA GLU A 17 9.49 -1.81 -4.74
C GLU A 17 8.76 -2.77 -5.71
N VAL A 18 7.58 -3.24 -5.31
CA VAL A 18 6.73 -4.14 -6.12
C VAL A 18 5.50 -3.40 -6.61
N GLU A 19 5.18 -3.58 -7.89
CA GLU A 19 3.98 -3.07 -8.53
C GLU A 19 3.02 -4.23 -8.86
N PHE A 20 1.73 -3.97 -8.68
CA PHE A 20 0.64 -4.89 -8.95
C PHE A 20 -0.34 -4.23 -9.92
N GLU A 21 -0.98 -5.03 -10.77
CA GLU A 21 -2.21 -4.59 -11.46
C GLU A 21 -3.18 -4.00 -10.41
N ARG A 22 -3.99 -3.00 -10.79
CA ARG A 22 -4.99 -2.34 -9.92
C ARG A 22 -6.09 -3.29 -9.44
N ARG A 23 -5.70 -4.23 -8.56
CA ARG A 23 -6.50 -5.28 -7.96
C ARG A 23 -6.35 -5.18 -6.45
N PRO A 24 -7.39 -4.74 -5.73
CA PRO A 24 -7.29 -4.46 -4.30
C PRO A 24 -6.95 -5.71 -3.49
N PHE A 25 -7.47 -6.86 -3.92
CA PHE A 25 -7.19 -8.15 -3.28
C PHE A 25 -5.72 -8.56 -3.38
N THR A 26 -5.08 -8.34 -4.53
CA THR A 26 -3.66 -8.71 -4.75
C THR A 26 -2.74 -7.86 -3.88
N PHE A 27 -3.02 -6.56 -3.80
CA PHE A 27 -2.29 -5.66 -2.91
C PHE A 27 -2.47 -6.03 -1.43
N MET A 28 -3.72 -6.26 -0.98
CA MET A 28 -3.99 -6.66 0.40
C MET A 28 -3.32 -7.99 0.76
N ASP A 29 -3.40 -9.00 -0.11
CA ASP A 29 -2.73 -10.29 0.08
C ASP A 29 -1.21 -10.12 0.18
N HIS A 30 -0.62 -9.32 -0.71
CA HIS A 30 0.79 -8.99 -0.66
C HIS A 30 1.19 -8.37 0.68
N VAL A 31 0.47 -7.36 1.17
CA VAL A 31 0.76 -6.69 2.44
C VAL A 31 0.61 -7.68 3.60
N VAL A 32 -0.45 -8.50 3.61
CA VAL A 32 -0.66 -9.48 4.69
C VAL A 32 0.39 -10.59 4.67
N SER A 33 0.81 -11.04 3.48
CA SER A 33 1.75 -12.16 3.31
C SER A 33 3.21 -11.74 3.49
N ARG A 34 3.61 -10.60 2.91
CA ARG A 34 5.00 -10.09 2.91
C ARG A 34 5.27 -9.09 4.03
N HIS A 35 4.23 -8.38 4.46
CA HIS A 35 4.31 -7.37 5.52
C HIS A 35 3.35 -7.68 6.68
N PRO A 36 3.32 -8.91 7.24
CA PRO A 36 2.34 -9.31 8.27
C PRO A 36 2.46 -8.52 9.59
N ASN A 37 3.68 -8.04 9.88
CA ASN A 37 3.96 -7.21 11.06
C ASN A 37 3.66 -5.74 10.82
N MET A 38 3.29 -5.39 9.60
CA MET A 38 3.07 -4.01 9.21
C MET A 38 1.65 -3.60 9.53
N LYS A 39 1.54 -3.13 10.76
CA LYS A 39 0.29 -2.70 11.39
C LYS A 39 0.15 -1.20 11.41
N THR A 40 1.23 -0.48 11.16
CA THR A 40 1.25 0.98 11.12
C THR A 40 1.42 1.42 9.68
N CYS A 41 0.63 2.39 9.28
CA CYS A 41 0.75 3.03 7.98
C CYS A 41 2.13 3.73 7.89
N PRO A 42 2.97 3.42 6.87
CA PRO A 42 4.34 3.94 6.78
C PRO A 42 4.42 5.39 6.31
N TYR A 43 3.29 5.97 5.89
CA TYR A 43 3.23 7.33 5.40
C TYR A 43 3.59 8.32 6.49
N ARG A 44 4.59 9.18 6.25
CA ARG A 44 4.96 10.27 7.16
C ARG A 44 3.78 11.16 7.58
N ARG A 45 2.78 11.29 6.71
CA ARG A 45 1.56 12.08 6.95
C ARG A 45 0.42 11.26 7.56
N CYS A 46 0.48 9.94 7.46
CA CYS A 46 -0.51 9.02 8.00
C CYS A 46 0.22 7.91 8.74
N GLN A 47 0.41 8.11 10.04
CA GLN A 47 1.09 7.15 10.91
C GLN A 47 0.08 6.41 11.81
N GLN A 48 -1.09 6.11 11.23
CA GLN A 48 -2.15 5.39 11.94
C GLN A 48 -1.73 3.94 12.20
N ASP A 49 -2.01 3.47 13.42
CA ASP A 49 -1.89 2.07 13.78
C ASP A 49 -3.20 1.32 13.58
N PHE A 50 -3.07 0.06 13.17
CA PHE A 50 -4.17 -0.86 12.94
C PHE A 50 -3.87 -2.16 13.69
N PRO A 51 -4.89 -2.88 14.18
CA PRO A 51 -4.66 -4.12 14.91
C PRO A 51 -4.14 -5.25 13.99
N THR A 52 -4.40 -5.17 12.69
CA THR A 52 -4.01 -6.18 11.68
C THR A 52 -3.48 -5.52 10.39
N ALA A 53 -2.57 -6.23 9.71
CA ALA A 53 -2.02 -5.79 8.42
C ALA A 53 -3.10 -5.66 7.34
N THR A 54 -4.15 -6.49 7.37
CA THR A 54 -5.30 -6.37 6.45
C THR A 54 -6.01 -5.04 6.60
N GLN A 55 -6.24 -4.57 7.83
CA GLN A 55 -6.88 -3.27 8.06
C GLN A 55 -5.97 -2.11 7.65
N MET A 56 -4.67 -2.22 7.89
CA MET A 56 -3.70 -1.24 7.39
C MET A 56 -3.71 -1.20 5.86
N ALA A 57 -3.64 -2.36 5.19
CA ALA A 57 -3.69 -2.45 3.74
C ALA A 57 -4.99 -1.89 3.15
N GLN A 58 -6.13 -2.16 3.79
CA GLN A 58 -7.42 -1.58 3.38
C GLN A 58 -7.44 -0.06 3.55
N HIS A 59 -6.90 0.47 4.65
CA HIS A 59 -6.75 1.90 4.85
C HIS A 59 -5.90 2.53 3.74
N VAL A 60 -4.75 1.93 3.43
CA VAL A 60 -3.86 2.39 2.37
C VAL A 60 -4.56 2.33 1.00
N LEU A 61 -5.36 1.29 0.75
CA LEU A 61 -6.14 1.17 -0.48
C LEU A 61 -7.16 2.32 -0.64
N LEU A 62 -7.89 2.65 0.42
CA LEU A 62 -8.98 3.62 0.39
C LEU A 62 -8.49 5.07 0.51
N ASP A 63 -7.48 5.33 1.33
CA ASP A 63 -7.00 6.67 1.69
C ASP A 63 -5.73 7.07 0.91
N HIS A 64 -4.89 6.10 0.53
CA HIS A 64 -3.65 6.30 -0.24
C HIS A 64 -3.70 5.65 -1.62
N HIS A 65 -4.91 5.28 -2.08
CA HIS A 65 -5.14 4.74 -3.41
C HIS A 65 -4.31 3.48 -3.72
N GLY A 66 -3.97 2.68 -2.69
CA GLY A 66 -3.26 1.41 -2.82
C GLY A 66 -1.79 1.52 -3.21
N TYR A 67 -1.18 2.65 -2.90
CA TYR A 67 0.27 2.79 -2.87
C TYR A 67 0.71 2.69 -1.41
N LEU A 68 1.82 2.02 -1.12
CA LEU A 68 2.38 1.83 0.24
C LEU A 68 3.85 2.20 0.22
#